data_AF-A0A6G4WBV0-F1
#
_entry.id   AF-A0A6G4WBV0-F1
#
_cell.length_a   1.000
_cell.length_b   1.000
_cell.length_c   1.000
_cell.angle_alpha   90.00
_cell.angle_beta   90.00
_cell.angle_gamma   90.00
#
_symmetry.space_group_name_H-M   'P 1'
#
loop_
_entity.id
_entity.type
_entity.pdbx_description
1 polymer ?
#
loop_
_entity_poly.entity_id
_entity_poly.type
_entity_poly.pdbx_seq_one_letter_code
_entity_poly.pdbx_strand_id
1 'polypeptide(L)'
;MEHGPPFLISNILLEKLPLYADDHDIAVAVVGRERAAYFKSILPILERKGFPQKCPLHGGRSVFLIKAFYTSYFYPEQKAVQYRAVAARTEEARYETERRMAEWGQRQAEKKARAKANSDAWAAKKKKALEEFRAKKAAETKLG
;
A
#
# COMPACT_ATOMS: atom_id res chain seq x y z
N MET A 1 -27.55 -9.53 1.36
CA MET A 1 -26.42 -9.19 0.47
C MET A 1 -25.19 -9.12 1.35
N GLU A 2 -24.47 -10.22 1.49
CA GLU A 2 -23.27 -10.26 2.33
C GLU A 2 -22.12 -9.58 1.58
N HIS A 3 -21.70 -8.44 2.11
CA HIS A 3 -20.45 -7.82 1.71
C HIS A 3 -19.32 -8.73 2.18
N GLY A 4 -18.49 -9.19 1.24
CA GLY A 4 -17.25 -9.89 1.55
C GLY A 4 -16.40 -9.12 2.58
N PRO A 5 -15.41 -9.79 3.21
CA PRO A 5 -14.66 -9.21 4.33
C PRO A 5 -14.21 -7.78 3.97
N PRO A 6 -14.47 -6.77 4.84
CA PRO A 6 -14.51 -5.34 4.49
C PRO A 6 -13.14 -4.73 4.11
N PHE A 7 -12.13 -5.57 3.91
CA PHE A 7 -10.75 -5.19 3.69
C PHE A 7 -10.16 -5.76 2.40
N LEU A 8 -10.87 -6.63 1.67
CA LEU A 8 -10.39 -7.15 0.39
C LEU A 8 -10.85 -6.27 -0.77
N ILE A 9 -9.96 -6.08 -1.76
CA ILE A 9 -10.36 -5.54 -3.06
C ILE A 9 -11.41 -6.46 -3.67
N SER A 10 -12.57 -5.89 -3.89
CA SER A 10 -13.70 -6.53 -4.54
C SER A 10 -14.03 -5.77 -5.81
N ASN A 11 -14.35 -6.51 -6.88
CA ASN A 11 -15.18 -6.01 -7.95
C ASN A 11 -16.28 -7.04 -8.20
N ILE A 12 -17.39 -6.61 -8.80
CA ILE A 12 -18.60 -7.44 -8.97
C ILE A 12 -18.31 -8.75 -9.73
N LEU A 13 -17.36 -8.75 -10.66
CA LEU A 13 -17.03 -9.94 -11.46
C LEU A 13 -16.11 -10.91 -10.70
N LEU A 14 -15.16 -10.41 -9.93
CA LEU A 14 -14.25 -11.22 -9.11
C LEU A 14 -14.98 -11.87 -7.92
N GLU A 15 -16.03 -11.23 -7.40
CA GLU A 15 -16.92 -11.80 -6.38
C GLU A 15 -17.81 -12.93 -6.91
N LYS A 16 -18.05 -12.98 -8.23
CA LYS A 16 -18.90 -14.00 -8.88
C LYS A 16 -18.12 -15.24 -9.30
N LEU A 17 -16.79 -15.23 -9.22
CA LEU A 17 -15.99 -16.39 -9.57
C LEU A 17 -16.10 -17.50 -8.50
N PRO A 18 -16.02 -18.78 -8.90
CA PRO A 18 -15.92 -19.91 -7.96
C PRO A 18 -14.66 -19.81 -7.08
N LEU A 19 -14.54 -20.66 -6.06
CA LEU A 19 -13.38 -20.68 -5.15
C LEU A 19 -12.03 -20.80 -5.88
N TYR A 20 -12.03 -21.53 -6.99
CA TYR A 20 -10.91 -21.65 -7.93
C TYR A 20 -11.41 -21.33 -9.33
N ALA A 21 -10.73 -20.43 -10.02
CA ALA A 21 -11.08 -20.02 -11.38
C ALA A 21 -9.88 -20.15 -12.32
N ASP A 22 -10.15 -20.28 -13.61
CA ASP A 22 -9.10 -20.34 -14.62
C ASP A 22 -8.50 -18.95 -14.92
N ASP A 23 -7.38 -18.94 -15.65
CA ASP A 23 -6.67 -17.69 -15.95
C ASP A 23 -7.53 -16.73 -16.78
N HIS A 24 -8.41 -17.23 -17.63
CA HIS A 24 -9.23 -16.40 -18.52
C HIS A 24 -10.33 -15.69 -17.73
N ASP A 25 -11.07 -16.41 -16.89
CA ASP A 25 -12.12 -15.85 -16.04
C ASP A 25 -11.56 -14.84 -15.04
N ILE A 26 -10.40 -15.16 -14.44
CA ILE A 26 -9.67 -14.21 -13.59
C ILE A 26 -9.26 -12.98 -14.38
N ALA A 27 -8.72 -13.15 -15.59
CA ALA A 27 -8.30 -12.04 -16.43
C ALA A 27 -9.48 -11.13 -16.80
N VAL A 28 -10.60 -11.70 -17.22
CA VAL A 28 -11.82 -10.95 -17.53
C VAL A 28 -12.32 -10.21 -16.30
N ALA A 29 -12.31 -10.86 -15.12
CA ALA A 29 -12.74 -10.23 -13.88
C ALA A 29 -11.81 -9.08 -13.44
N VAL A 30 -10.49 -9.18 -13.64
CA VAL A 30 -9.53 -8.21 -13.14
C VAL A 30 -9.26 -7.08 -14.14
N VAL A 31 -8.99 -7.41 -15.41
CA VAL A 31 -8.55 -6.43 -16.44
C VAL A 31 -9.58 -6.19 -17.54
N GLY A 32 -10.73 -6.87 -17.50
CA GLY A 32 -11.77 -6.79 -18.52
C GLY A 32 -11.49 -7.66 -19.74
N ARG A 33 -12.54 -7.92 -20.53
CA ARG A 33 -12.51 -8.84 -21.68
C ARG A 33 -11.48 -8.44 -22.74
N GLU A 34 -11.37 -7.16 -23.04
CA GLU A 34 -10.47 -6.63 -24.08
C GLU A 34 -8.99 -6.90 -23.77
N ARG A 35 -8.62 -6.87 -22.49
CA ARG A 35 -7.23 -7.06 -22.05
C ARG A 35 -6.96 -8.45 -21.50
N ALA A 36 -7.96 -9.33 -21.48
CA ALA A 36 -7.82 -10.67 -20.92
C ALA A 36 -6.72 -11.50 -21.61
N ALA A 37 -6.56 -11.34 -22.93
CA ALA A 37 -5.50 -12.00 -23.68
C ALA A 37 -4.09 -11.57 -23.24
N TYR A 38 -3.92 -10.29 -22.91
CA TYR A 38 -2.65 -9.75 -22.41
C TYR A 38 -2.33 -10.23 -20.99
N PHE A 39 -3.35 -10.56 -20.18
CA PHE A 39 -3.13 -11.06 -18.82
C PHE A 39 -2.22 -12.31 -18.79
N LYS A 40 -2.34 -13.19 -19.80
CA LYS A 40 -1.50 -14.40 -19.90
C LYS A 40 -0.01 -14.09 -20.06
N SER A 41 0.35 -13.00 -20.75
CA SER A 41 1.76 -12.63 -20.95
C SER A 41 2.39 -12.07 -19.67
N ILE A 42 1.59 -11.45 -18.79
CA ILE A 42 2.06 -10.87 -17.53
C ILE A 42 1.99 -11.83 -16.34
N LEU A 43 1.29 -12.96 -16.45
CA LEU A 43 1.18 -13.96 -15.39
C LEU A 43 2.54 -14.39 -14.80
N PRO A 44 3.57 -14.72 -15.59
CA PRO A 44 4.89 -15.06 -15.04
C PRO A 44 5.54 -13.92 -14.25
N ILE A 45 5.22 -12.66 -14.57
CA ILE A 45 5.71 -11.49 -13.83
C ILE A 45 4.95 -11.36 -12.51
N LEU A 46 3.62 -11.51 -12.54
CA LEU A 46 2.77 -11.46 -11.35
C LEU A 46 3.12 -12.59 -10.37
N GLU A 47 3.34 -13.80 -10.87
CA GLU A 47 3.73 -14.96 -10.07
C GLU A 47 5.06 -14.75 -9.35
N ARG A 48 6.06 -14.16 -10.02
CA ARG A 48 7.33 -13.76 -9.38
C ARG A 48 7.14 -12.72 -8.28
N LYS A 49 6.04 -11.97 -8.31
CA LYS A 49 5.65 -11.00 -7.27
C LYS A 49 4.73 -11.59 -6.19
N GLY A 50 4.47 -12.91 -6.22
CA GLY A 50 3.64 -13.60 -5.24
C GLY A 50 2.18 -13.78 -5.64
N PHE A 51 1.84 -13.60 -6.93
CA PHE A 51 0.51 -13.95 -7.43
C PHE A 51 0.27 -15.47 -7.30
N PRO A 52 -0.93 -15.92 -6.87
CA PRO A 52 -1.17 -17.33 -6.57
C PRO A 52 -0.99 -18.23 -7.80
N GLN A 53 -0.25 -19.32 -7.64
CA GLN A 53 -0.07 -20.36 -8.66
C GLN A 53 -1.36 -21.16 -8.90
N LYS A 54 -1.44 -21.88 -10.03
CA LYS A 54 -2.52 -22.84 -10.27
C LYS A 54 -2.44 -23.98 -9.26
N CYS A 55 -3.58 -24.35 -8.70
CA CYS A 55 -3.71 -25.47 -7.79
C CYS A 55 -3.78 -26.79 -8.59
N PRO A 56 -2.89 -27.76 -8.35
CA PRO A 56 -2.90 -29.03 -9.08
C PRO A 56 -4.18 -29.84 -8.86
N LEU A 57 -4.76 -29.74 -7.65
CA LEU A 57 -5.94 -30.51 -7.25
C LEU A 57 -7.25 -29.92 -7.78
N HIS A 58 -7.29 -28.60 -8.00
CA HIS A 58 -8.52 -27.88 -8.35
C HIS A 58 -8.49 -27.27 -9.75
N GLY A 59 -7.39 -27.39 -10.49
CA GLY A 59 -7.26 -26.93 -11.89
C GLY A 59 -7.23 -25.41 -12.11
N GLY A 60 -7.59 -24.62 -11.10
CA GLY A 60 -7.63 -23.15 -11.15
C GLY A 60 -6.75 -22.47 -10.09
N ARG A 61 -6.78 -21.14 -10.06
CA ARG A 61 -6.13 -20.33 -9.02
C ARG A 61 -7.16 -19.96 -7.96
N SER A 62 -6.75 -19.95 -6.69
CA SER A 62 -7.63 -19.56 -5.59
C SER A 62 -8.04 -18.10 -5.71
N VAL A 63 -9.33 -17.84 -5.90
CA VAL A 63 -9.89 -16.49 -6.02
C VAL A 63 -9.70 -15.69 -4.74
N PHE A 64 -9.80 -16.36 -3.58
CA PHE A 64 -9.51 -15.75 -2.29
C PHE A 64 -8.07 -15.21 -2.20
N LEU A 65 -7.07 -16.02 -2.59
CA LEU A 65 -5.68 -15.58 -2.56
C LEU A 65 -5.39 -14.47 -3.58
N ILE A 66 -6.11 -14.44 -4.71
CA ILE A 66 -5.99 -13.37 -5.70
C ILE A 66 -6.51 -12.05 -5.12
N LYS A 67 -7.66 -12.08 -4.44
CA LYS A 67 -8.18 -10.90 -3.72
C LYS A 67 -7.16 -10.42 -2.70
N ALA A 68 -6.59 -11.32 -1.89
CA ALA A 68 -5.56 -10.98 -0.92
C ALA A 68 -4.30 -10.38 -1.58
N PHE A 69 -3.84 -10.94 -2.70
CA PHE A 69 -2.73 -10.41 -3.48
C PHE A 69 -2.97 -8.96 -3.90
N TYR A 70 -4.06 -8.67 -4.62
CA TYR A 70 -4.33 -7.30 -5.10
C TYR A 70 -4.57 -6.32 -3.95
N THR A 71 -5.21 -6.79 -2.89
CA THR A 71 -5.39 -6.02 -1.66
C THR A 71 -4.04 -5.57 -1.10
N SER A 72 -3.10 -6.49 -0.92
CA SER A 72 -1.74 -6.14 -0.47
C SER A 72 -0.95 -5.30 -1.49
N TYR A 73 -1.22 -5.48 -2.79
CA TYR A 73 -0.53 -4.78 -3.87
C TYR A 73 -0.89 -3.29 -3.93
N PHE A 74 -2.17 -2.95 -3.76
CA PHE A 74 -2.65 -1.57 -3.83
C PHE A 74 -2.75 -0.89 -2.46
N TYR A 75 -2.87 -1.66 -1.39
CA TYR A 75 -2.87 -1.16 -0.03
C TYR A 75 -1.70 -1.75 0.76
N PRO A 76 -0.44 -1.34 0.47
CA PRO A 76 0.73 -1.86 1.17
C PRO A 76 0.74 -1.54 2.68
N GLU A 77 0.00 -0.53 3.14
CA GLU A 77 -0.28 -0.30 4.57
C GLU A 77 -1.17 -1.38 5.20
N GLN A 78 -1.92 -2.15 4.42
CA GLN A 78 -2.67 -3.34 4.86
C GLN A 78 -1.78 -4.58 5.07
N LYS A 79 -0.47 -4.41 5.27
CA LYS A 79 0.32 -5.36 6.06
C LYS A 79 -0.34 -5.65 7.41
N ALA A 80 -1.14 -4.72 7.96
CA ALA A 80 -1.93 -4.92 9.17
C ALA A 80 -2.92 -6.12 9.11
N VAL A 81 -3.38 -6.55 7.93
CA VAL A 81 -4.35 -7.67 7.81
C VAL A 81 -3.64 -9.03 7.92
N GLN A 82 -2.45 -9.19 7.33
CA GLN A 82 -1.63 -10.39 7.52
C GLN A 82 -1.15 -10.52 8.97
N TYR A 83 -0.78 -9.40 9.61
CA TYR A 83 -0.39 -9.40 11.02
C TYR A 83 -1.54 -9.76 11.97
N ARG A 84 -2.78 -9.31 11.69
CA ARG A 84 -3.95 -9.67 12.50
C ARG A 84 -4.36 -11.15 12.36
N ALA A 85 -4.19 -11.73 11.17
CA ALA A 85 -4.47 -13.15 10.93
C ALA A 85 -3.42 -14.08 11.58
N VAL A 86 -2.15 -13.63 11.71
CA VAL A 86 -1.08 -14.36 12.42
C VAL A 86 -1.20 -14.19 13.93
N ALA A 87 -1.53 -12.98 14.40
CA ALA A 87 -1.81 -12.68 15.81
C ALA A 87 -2.96 -13.53 16.38
N ALA A 88 -3.95 -13.93 15.57
CA ALA A 88 -5.07 -14.73 16.04
C ALA A 88 -4.74 -16.20 16.39
N ARG A 89 -3.50 -16.69 16.18
CA ARG A 89 -3.14 -18.11 16.44
C ARG A 89 -2.68 -18.41 17.87
N THR A 90 -1.98 -17.49 18.54
CA THR A 90 -1.54 -17.61 19.95
C THR A 90 -1.38 -16.22 20.59
N GLU A 91 -1.53 -16.13 21.91
CA GLU A 91 -1.44 -14.87 22.67
C GLU A 91 -0.07 -14.18 22.53
N GLU A 92 1.01 -14.95 22.51
CA GLU A 92 2.38 -14.46 22.29
C GLU A 92 2.54 -13.80 20.90
N ALA A 93 1.92 -14.36 19.86
CA ALA A 93 1.96 -13.79 18.52
C ALA A 93 1.21 -12.45 18.44
N ARG A 94 0.19 -12.24 19.30
CA ARG A 94 -0.51 -10.94 19.43
C ARG A 94 0.41 -9.91 20.05
N TYR A 95 1.03 -10.23 21.18
CA TYR A 95 1.91 -9.30 21.90
C TYR A 95 3.09 -8.85 21.04
N GLU A 96 3.74 -9.79 20.35
CA GLU A 96 4.87 -9.47 19.47
C GLU A 96 4.45 -8.59 18.27
N THR A 97 3.24 -8.84 17.75
CA THR A 97 2.65 -8.03 16.68
C THR A 97 2.33 -6.61 17.16
N GLU A 98 1.71 -6.47 18.34
CA GLU A 98 1.37 -5.18 18.94
C GLU A 98 2.63 -4.35 19.25
N ARG A 99 3.68 -5.00 19.79
CA ARG A 99 5.00 -4.37 20.01
C ARG A 99 5.59 -3.82 18.72
N ARG A 100 5.65 -4.64 17.66
CA ARG A 100 6.18 -4.21 16.36
C ARG A 100 5.39 -3.04 15.76
N MET A 101 4.08 -3.02 15.95
CA MET A 101 3.22 -1.93 15.48
C MET A 101 3.45 -0.65 16.27
N ALA A 102 3.64 -0.74 17.59
CA ALA A 102 4.01 0.40 18.42
C ALA A 102 5.37 0.99 18.01
N GLU A 103 6.37 0.13 17.78
CA GLU A 103 7.69 0.54 17.29
C GLU A 103 7.63 1.21 15.92
N TRP A 104 6.85 0.64 14.99
CA TRP A 104 6.65 1.24 13.67
C TRP A 104 5.95 2.61 13.78
N GLY A 105 4.92 2.73 14.63
CA GLY A 105 4.24 3.99 14.91
C GLY A 105 5.18 5.06 15.46
N GLN A 106 6.06 4.70 16.41
CA GLN A 106 7.09 5.59 16.93
C GLN A 106 8.05 6.05 15.82
N ARG A 107 8.53 5.13 14.98
CA ARG A 107 9.41 5.47 13.85
C ARG A 107 8.75 6.42 12.85
N GLN A 108 7.46 6.25 12.56
CA GLN A 108 6.74 7.17 11.68
C GLN A 108 6.56 8.55 12.33
N ALA A 109 6.23 8.59 13.62
CA ALA A 109 6.10 9.83 14.37
C ALA A 109 7.43 10.60 14.39
N GLU A 110 8.54 9.91 14.66
CA GLU A 110 9.90 10.49 14.65
C GLU A 110 10.26 11.02 13.25
N LYS A 111 10.02 10.22 12.21
CA LYS A 111 10.25 10.64 10.82
C LYS A 111 9.46 11.89 10.46
N LYS A 112 8.18 11.97 10.87
CA LYS A 112 7.31 13.13 10.65
C LYS A 112 7.78 14.34 11.46
N ALA A 113 8.17 14.16 12.71
CA ALA A 113 8.72 15.21 13.55
C ALA A 113 10.02 15.78 12.96
N ARG A 114 10.93 14.91 12.48
CA ARG A 114 12.16 15.32 11.80
C ARG A 114 11.88 16.09 10.51
N ALA A 115 10.93 15.63 9.70
CA ALA A 115 10.53 16.33 8.49
C ALA A 115 9.96 17.73 8.81
N LYS A 116 9.15 17.83 9.85
CA LYS A 116 8.62 19.11 10.34
C LYS A 116 9.72 20.04 10.82
N ALA A 117 10.65 19.56 11.66
CA ALA A 117 11.77 20.35 12.15
C ALA A 117 12.65 20.88 11.01
N ASN A 118 12.92 20.04 10.00
CA ASN A 118 13.67 20.46 8.81
C ASN A 118 12.93 21.54 8.01
N SER A 119 11.61 21.39 7.84
CA SER A 119 10.77 22.39 7.16
C SER A 119 10.77 23.73 7.91
N ASP A 120 10.60 23.69 9.24
CA ASP A 120 10.56 24.89 10.09
C ASP A 120 11.93 25.60 10.08
N ALA A 121 13.04 24.85 10.11
CA ALA A 121 14.39 25.39 9.98
C ALA A 121 14.62 26.07 8.61
N TRP A 122 14.10 25.48 7.53
CA TRP A 122 14.18 26.08 6.20
C TRP A 122 13.36 27.38 6.11
N ALA A 123 12.15 27.40 6.68
CA ALA A 123 11.32 28.59 6.76
C ALA A 123 12.00 29.72 7.54
N ALA A 124 12.66 29.40 8.67
CA ALA A 124 13.42 30.37 9.46
C ALA A 124 14.60 30.96 8.67
N LYS A 125 15.37 30.11 7.97
CA LYS A 125 16.46 30.57 7.08
C LYS A 125 15.94 31.50 5.98
N LYS A 126 14.82 31.15 5.34
CA LYS A 126 14.20 31.96 4.29
C LYS A 126 13.73 33.32 4.83
N LYS A 127 13.12 33.35 6.02
CA LYS A 127 12.69 34.59 6.67
C LYS A 127 13.89 35.50 6.97
N LYS A 128 14.96 34.95 7.56
CA LYS A 128 16.18 35.70 7.85
C LYS A 128 16.81 36.30 6.58
N ALA A 129 16.94 35.49 5.53
CA ALA A 129 17.47 35.96 4.25
C ALA A 129 16.62 37.09 3.63
N LEU A 130 15.29 37.03 3.79
CA LEU A 130 14.40 38.09 3.32
C LEU A 130 14.56 39.39 4.11
N GLU A 131 14.72 39.30 5.43
CA GLU A 131 14.98 40.45 6.29
C GLU A 131 16.34 41.10 5.98
N GLU A 132 17.39 40.30 5.81
CA GLU A 132 18.71 40.78 5.37
C GLU A 132 18.65 41.46 3.99
N PHE A 133 17.91 40.88 3.03
CA PHE A 133 17.70 41.48 1.72
C PHE A 133 16.97 42.82 1.81
N ARG A 134 15.90 42.90 2.60
CA ARG A 134 15.16 44.16 2.84
C ARG A 134 16.02 45.22 3.51
N ALA A 135 16.83 44.83 4.51
CA ALA A 135 17.75 45.73 5.19
C ALA A 135 18.82 46.28 4.22
N LYS A 136 19.39 45.42 3.37
CA LYS A 136 20.35 45.82 2.35
C LYS A 136 19.72 46.79 1.34
N LYS A 137 18.49 46.51 0.88
CA LYS A 137 17.75 47.40 -0.03
C LYS A 137 17.45 48.75 0.62
N ALA A 138 17.02 48.77 1.87
CA ALA A 138 16.75 50.01 2.59
C ALA A 138 18.01 50.86 2.84
N ALA A 139 19.17 50.22 3.05
CA ALA A 139 20.45 50.93 3.16
C ALA A 139 20.91 51.52 1.82
N GLU A 140 20.72 50.77 0.72
CA GLU A 140 21.04 51.22 -0.65
C GLU A 140 20.18 52.44 -1.05
N THR A 141 18.90 52.48 -0.68
CA THR A 141 17.99 53.61 -0.93
C THR A 141 18.28 54.86 -0.07
N LYS A 142 19.03 54.73 1.04
CA LYS A 142 19.41 55.86 1.91
C LYS A 142 20.74 56.53 1.52
N LEU A 143 21.50 55.91 0.61
CA LEU A 143 22.82 56.36 0.16
C LEU A 143 22.79 57.01 -1.23
N GLY A 144 21.65 57.02 -1.91
CA GLY A 144 21.40 57.75 -3.15
C GLY A 144 20.38 58.85 -2.94
#